data_AF-A0A1E5A462-F1
#
_entry.id   AF-A0A1E5A462-F1
#
_cell.length_a   1.000
_cell.length_b   1.000
_cell.length_c   1.000
_cell.angle_alpha   90.00
_cell.angle_beta   90.00
_cell.angle_gamma   90.00
#
_symmetry.space_group_name_H-M   'P 1'
#
loop_
_entity.id
_entity.type
_entity.pdbx_description
1 polymer ?
#
loop_
_entity_poly.entity_id
_entity_poly.type
_entity_poly.pdbx_seq_one_letter_code
_entity_poly.pdbx_strand_id
1 'polypeptide(L)'
;MTITRVSSEKAHMSGRNQQREIDKTFDHLHAFLEKQPEWQKKCDDLLNRYLDAVARQLGKSRDSVMAALFNGPYCDMAWKFLYEEMVAVAWDNQPSCIEEYLGKRGWRESVAGRRFLREMHSTELAIWEVIDTDPGKSVHLRQPGSDNPPIEVSERSASKTLERWTSLVARVISLGDNRIFSGGILSYTPNDGHQLHQLVLDNPAVMEKHGEFSNTAFSLWAMRIILGADSTIPELFNNDRERVVINQYRFPLNSSIDELLPRLQQHPEFHLEANGDDQRQWCWLRLDDDKEISGTVLGILRIGEKYIHLETNSVERGERGVALLKSLFGNDIGQAIGVLENTDSLFATAMDPLIEEPDSELQEQPELLAVIKAHLDRHYLKTLDEAVPLLDNLTPRECAANPDMRPQVIAWLKTLEINNGKSEQSYDFRWIWDELGLSAC
;
A
#
# COMPACT_ATOMS: atom_id res chain seq x y z
N MET A 1 10.87 17.98 -23.48
CA MET A 1 11.16 16.88 -22.54
C MET A 1 11.15 15.58 -23.33
N THR A 2 12.17 14.75 -23.22
CA THR A 2 12.26 13.48 -23.95
C THR A 2 11.51 12.41 -23.18
N ILE A 3 10.43 11.90 -23.78
CA ILE A 3 9.52 10.93 -23.19
C ILE A 3 10.17 9.55 -23.25
N THR A 4 10.33 8.88 -22.10
CA THR A 4 11.02 7.59 -22.02
C THR A 4 10.03 6.47 -21.75
N ARG A 5 10.08 5.46 -22.62
CA ARG A 5 9.26 4.23 -22.67
C ARG A 5 9.44 3.35 -21.42
N VAL A 6 8.38 2.72 -20.93
CA VAL A 6 8.46 1.55 -20.04
C VAL A 6 7.58 0.42 -20.61
N SER A 7 8.18 -0.75 -20.84
CA SER A 7 7.56 -1.93 -21.44
C SER A 7 7.03 -2.91 -20.39
N SER A 8 5.89 -3.55 -20.62
CA SER A 8 5.39 -4.69 -19.83
C SER A 8 5.43 -6.01 -20.63
N GLU A 9 5.85 -7.12 -20.00
CA GLU A 9 5.92 -8.47 -20.61
C GLU A 9 4.82 -9.44 -20.11
N LYS A 10 4.17 -10.13 -21.09
CA LYS A 10 3.59 -11.52 -21.18
C LYS A 10 2.65 -12.02 -20.02
N ALA A 11 1.33 -12.37 -20.18
CA ALA A 11 0.85 -13.65 -20.80
C ALA A 11 -0.70 -14.10 -20.70
N HIS A 12 -1.60 -14.28 -21.74
CA HIS A 12 -2.33 -15.51 -22.29
C HIS A 12 -3.09 -15.24 -23.63
N MET A 13 -3.04 -16.14 -24.65
CA MET A 13 -3.00 -15.81 -26.11
C MET A 13 -4.16 -15.07 -26.82
N SER A 14 -5.44 -15.21 -26.43
CA SER A 14 -6.54 -14.47 -27.11
C SER A 14 -6.65 -13.03 -26.58
N GLY A 15 -6.72 -12.86 -25.25
CA GLY A 15 -6.62 -11.55 -24.58
C GLY A 15 -5.24 -10.88 -24.73
N ARG A 16 -4.15 -11.66 -24.84
CA ARG A 16 -2.78 -11.14 -25.13
C ARG A 16 -2.75 -10.38 -26.43
N ASN A 17 -3.42 -10.89 -27.47
CA ASN A 17 -3.40 -10.26 -28.78
C ASN A 17 -4.22 -8.97 -28.75
N GLN A 18 -5.38 -8.97 -28.11
CA GLN A 18 -6.18 -7.76 -27.93
C GLN A 18 -5.44 -6.70 -27.11
N GLN A 19 -4.82 -7.06 -25.99
CA GLN A 19 -4.02 -6.12 -25.18
C GLN A 19 -2.83 -5.57 -25.97
N ARG A 20 -2.10 -6.42 -26.70
CA ARG A 20 -0.99 -5.97 -27.56
C ARG A 20 -1.43 -5.02 -28.67
N GLU A 21 -2.64 -5.20 -29.20
CA GLU A 21 -3.22 -4.28 -30.17
C GLU A 21 -3.57 -2.94 -29.53
N ILE A 22 -4.13 -2.95 -28.31
CA ILE A 22 -4.39 -1.73 -27.53
C ILE A 22 -3.10 -0.98 -27.22
N ASP A 23 -2.07 -1.67 -26.73
CA ASP A 23 -0.75 -1.08 -26.42
C ASP A 23 -0.12 -0.44 -27.67
N LYS A 24 -0.21 -1.11 -28.82
CA LYS A 24 0.25 -0.56 -30.11
C LYS A 24 -0.53 0.68 -30.54
N THR A 25 -1.84 0.70 -30.31
CA THR A 25 -2.67 1.87 -30.62
C THR A 25 -2.29 3.07 -29.74
N PHE A 26 -1.94 2.86 -28.47
CA PHE A 26 -1.36 3.91 -27.64
C PHE A 26 -0.01 4.40 -28.16
N ASP A 27 0.90 3.51 -28.57
CA ASP A 27 2.17 3.89 -29.19
C ASP A 27 1.95 4.77 -30.44
N HIS A 28 0.96 4.43 -31.28
CA HIS A 28 0.63 5.21 -32.46
C HIS A 28 -0.04 6.56 -32.15
N LEU A 29 -0.93 6.60 -31.15
CA LEU A 29 -1.54 7.84 -30.67
C LEU A 29 -0.48 8.77 -30.09
N HIS A 30 0.45 8.23 -29.30
CA HIS A 30 1.59 8.95 -28.75
C HIS A 30 2.46 9.56 -29.86
N ALA A 31 2.87 8.74 -30.84
CA ALA A 31 3.67 9.19 -31.97
C ALA A 31 2.93 10.20 -32.88
N PHE A 32 1.59 10.19 -32.87
CA PHE A 32 0.79 11.22 -33.52
C PHE A 32 0.85 12.54 -32.74
N LEU A 33 0.62 12.50 -31.43
CA LEU A 33 0.66 13.65 -30.52
C LEU A 33 2.03 14.36 -30.57
N GLU A 34 3.12 13.61 -30.54
CA GLU A 34 4.49 14.15 -30.66
C GLU A 34 4.76 14.91 -31.97
N LYS A 35 3.93 14.73 -33.00
CA LYS A 35 4.08 15.43 -34.30
C LYS A 35 3.14 16.62 -34.44
N GLN A 36 2.31 16.91 -33.45
CA GLN A 36 1.32 17.99 -33.49
C GLN A 36 1.65 19.05 -32.43
N PRO A 37 2.30 20.18 -32.81
CA PRO A 37 2.68 21.23 -31.85
C PRO A 37 1.49 21.83 -31.09
N GLU A 38 0.32 21.91 -31.72
CA GLU A 38 -0.90 22.38 -31.07
C GLU A 38 -1.34 21.46 -29.93
N TRP A 39 -1.25 20.14 -30.14
CA TRP A 39 -1.57 19.16 -29.09
C TRP A 39 -0.52 19.13 -27.99
N GLN A 40 0.77 19.25 -28.33
CA GLN A 40 1.82 19.38 -27.31
C GLN A 40 1.53 20.56 -26.38
N LYS A 41 1.23 21.74 -26.95
CA LYS A 41 0.91 22.93 -26.16
C LYS A 41 -0.33 22.72 -25.28
N LYS A 42 -1.40 22.12 -25.81
CA LYS A 42 -2.61 21.80 -25.03
C LYS A 42 -2.31 20.84 -23.87
N CYS A 43 -1.48 19.82 -24.11
CA CYS A 43 -1.07 18.87 -23.09
C CYS A 43 -0.24 19.56 -21.99
N ASP A 44 0.71 20.42 -22.38
CA ASP A 44 1.50 21.22 -21.44
C ASP A 44 0.62 22.16 -20.61
N ASP A 45 -0.34 22.84 -21.24
CA ASP A 45 -1.29 23.73 -20.56
C ASP A 45 -2.17 22.96 -19.56
N LEU A 46 -2.63 21.75 -19.91
CA LEU A 46 -3.40 20.87 -19.02
C LEU A 46 -2.53 20.36 -17.86
N LEU A 47 -1.33 19.89 -18.15
CA LEU A 47 -0.36 19.44 -17.15
C LEU A 47 -0.11 20.54 -16.12
N ASN A 48 0.22 21.74 -16.60
CA ASN A 48 0.47 22.90 -15.76
C ASN A 48 -0.74 23.24 -14.89
N ARG A 49 -1.96 23.14 -15.42
CA ARG A 49 -3.20 23.38 -14.65
C ARG A 49 -3.35 22.45 -13.45
N TYR A 50 -3.08 21.16 -13.64
CA TYR A 50 -3.15 20.15 -12.57
C TYR A 50 -2.08 20.41 -11.51
N LEU A 51 -0.85 20.66 -11.94
CA LEU A 51 0.26 20.89 -11.03
C LEU A 51 0.12 22.21 -10.28
N ASP A 52 -0.40 23.25 -10.92
CA ASP A 52 -0.69 24.54 -10.29
C ASP A 52 -1.79 24.43 -9.25
N ALA A 53 -2.76 23.54 -9.43
CA ALA A 53 -3.78 23.26 -8.41
C ALA A 53 -3.14 22.69 -7.15
N VAL A 54 -2.29 21.67 -7.30
CA VAL A 54 -1.55 21.06 -6.19
C VAL A 54 -0.57 22.06 -5.54
N ALA A 55 0.21 22.78 -6.35
CA ALA A 55 1.21 23.73 -5.89
C ALA A 55 0.59 24.85 -5.04
N ARG A 56 -0.56 25.38 -5.46
CA ARG A 56 -1.31 26.39 -4.71
C ARG A 56 -1.77 25.88 -3.36
N GLN A 57 -2.31 24.66 -3.29
CA GLN A 57 -2.78 24.08 -2.03
C GLN A 57 -1.65 23.80 -1.04
N LEU A 58 -0.49 23.36 -1.56
CA LEU A 58 0.68 23.04 -0.74
C LEU A 58 1.58 24.24 -0.40
N GLY A 59 1.34 25.41 -1.01
CA GLY A 59 2.25 26.56 -0.91
C GLY A 59 3.65 26.28 -1.48
N LYS A 60 3.78 25.33 -2.41
CA LYS A 60 5.05 24.91 -3.05
C LYS A 60 5.13 25.45 -4.49
N SER A 61 6.33 25.43 -5.08
CA SER A 61 6.48 25.73 -6.51
C SER A 61 6.00 24.57 -7.38
N ARG A 62 5.56 24.85 -8.61
CA ARG A 62 5.20 23.82 -9.60
C ARG A 62 6.34 22.82 -9.83
N ASP A 63 7.57 23.31 -9.92
CA ASP A 63 8.76 22.47 -10.12
C ASP A 63 8.99 21.50 -8.95
N SER A 64 8.70 21.93 -7.71
CA SER A 64 8.77 21.04 -6.55
C SER A 64 7.70 19.96 -6.58
N VAL A 65 6.46 20.30 -6.97
CA VAL A 65 5.37 19.33 -7.16
C VAL A 65 5.72 18.33 -8.26
N MET A 66 6.22 18.83 -9.39
CA MET A 66 6.70 18.02 -10.51
C MET A 66 7.76 17.01 -10.07
N ALA A 67 8.79 17.48 -9.37
CA ALA A 67 9.87 16.61 -8.89
C ALA A 67 9.34 15.52 -7.95
N ALA A 68 8.44 15.87 -7.02
CA ALA A 68 7.88 14.92 -6.06
C ALA A 68 7.03 13.83 -6.73
N LEU A 69 6.23 14.17 -7.73
CA LEU A 69 5.34 13.21 -8.40
C LEU A 69 6.08 12.37 -9.44
N PHE A 70 6.96 12.98 -10.24
CA PHE A 70 7.51 12.33 -11.44
C PHE A 70 8.93 11.79 -11.27
N ASN A 71 9.62 12.09 -10.17
CA ASN A 71 10.90 11.42 -9.83
C ASN A 71 10.72 10.38 -8.72
N GLY A 72 9.49 10.17 -8.23
CA GLY A 72 9.17 9.23 -7.17
C GLY A 72 8.55 7.92 -7.66
N PRO A 73 8.22 6.99 -6.74
CA PRO A 73 7.65 5.67 -7.06
C PRO A 73 6.27 5.73 -7.71
N TYR A 74 5.56 6.85 -7.57
CA TYR A 74 4.22 7.06 -8.13
C TYR A 74 4.23 7.71 -9.52
N CYS A 75 5.40 7.92 -10.12
CA CYS A 75 5.58 8.57 -11.42
C CYS A 75 4.73 7.92 -12.52
N ASP A 76 4.72 6.59 -12.59
CA ASP A 76 4.00 5.85 -13.64
C ASP A 76 2.48 6.03 -13.50
N MET A 77 1.97 6.06 -12.26
CA MET A 77 0.55 6.30 -11.97
C MET A 77 0.14 7.74 -12.34
N ALA A 78 0.95 8.72 -11.93
CA ALA A 78 0.72 10.12 -12.25
C ALA A 78 0.71 10.36 -13.76
N TRP A 79 1.69 9.80 -14.47
CA TRP A 79 1.78 9.94 -15.93
C TRP A 79 0.64 9.27 -16.66
N LYS A 80 0.28 8.02 -16.31
CA LYS A 80 -0.83 7.31 -16.98
C LYS A 80 -2.15 8.04 -16.82
N PHE A 81 -2.45 8.49 -15.60
CA PHE A 81 -3.67 9.25 -15.33
C PHE A 81 -3.71 10.56 -16.14
N LEU A 82 -2.65 11.36 -16.04
CA LEU A 82 -2.60 12.65 -16.74
C LEU A 82 -2.56 12.50 -18.25
N TYR A 83 -1.88 11.49 -18.78
CA TYR A 83 -1.85 11.21 -20.21
C TYR A 83 -3.25 10.88 -20.74
N GLU A 84 -4.02 10.05 -20.03
CA GLU A 84 -5.42 9.78 -20.40
C GLU A 84 -6.26 11.05 -20.41
N GLU A 85 -6.13 11.91 -19.40
CA GLU A 85 -6.81 13.20 -19.40
C GLU A 85 -6.40 14.05 -20.62
N MET A 86 -5.11 14.13 -20.93
CA MET A 86 -4.62 14.90 -22.08
C MET A 86 -5.22 14.46 -23.41
N VAL A 87 -5.37 13.14 -23.60
CA VAL A 87 -5.83 12.61 -24.89
C VAL A 87 -7.35 12.45 -24.98
N ALA A 88 -8.03 12.23 -23.86
CA ALA A 88 -9.47 12.01 -23.81
C ALA A 88 -10.29 13.28 -23.60
N VAL A 89 -9.72 14.34 -22.99
CA VAL A 89 -10.42 15.61 -22.77
C VAL A 89 -10.82 16.25 -24.09
N ALA A 90 -12.12 16.51 -24.23
CA ALA A 90 -12.65 17.37 -25.28
C ALA A 90 -12.45 18.83 -24.84
N TRP A 91 -11.80 19.62 -25.68
CA TRP A 91 -11.54 21.04 -25.39
C TRP A 91 -12.74 21.85 -25.89
N ASP A 92 -13.09 22.95 -25.24
CA ASP A 92 -14.27 23.74 -25.60
C ASP A 92 -14.38 23.99 -27.12
N ASN A 93 -15.46 23.50 -27.73
CA ASN A 93 -15.75 23.57 -29.16
C ASN A 93 -14.70 22.93 -30.09
N GLN A 94 -13.88 22.00 -29.61
CA GLN A 94 -12.87 21.28 -30.38
C GLN A 94 -12.86 19.78 -30.06
N PRO A 95 -12.57 18.92 -31.04
CA PRO A 95 -12.46 17.48 -30.80
C PRO A 95 -11.31 17.17 -29.82
N SER A 96 -11.44 16.06 -29.10
CA SER A 96 -10.35 15.51 -28.29
C SER A 96 -9.18 15.02 -29.16
N CYS A 97 -8.03 14.73 -28.54
CA CYS A 97 -6.87 14.21 -29.28
C CYS A 97 -7.20 12.86 -29.90
N ILE A 98 -7.94 12.03 -29.16
CA ILE A 98 -8.46 10.75 -29.64
C ILE A 98 -9.35 10.93 -30.86
N GLU A 99 -10.33 11.85 -30.82
CA GLU A 99 -11.24 12.07 -31.94
C GLU A 99 -10.49 12.53 -33.18
N GLU A 100 -9.58 13.48 -33.04
CA GLU A 100 -8.76 13.98 -34.14
C GLU A 100 -7.85 12.87 -34.71
N TYR A 101 -7.19 12.11 -33.84
CA TYR A 101 -6.35 10.99 -34.21
C TYR A 101 -7.14 9.91 -34.95
N LEU A 102 -8.30 9.50 -34.42
CA LEU A 102 -9.16 8.50 -35.06
C LEU A 102 -9.68 9.00 -36.41
N GLY A 103 -10.01 10.29 -36.53
CA GLY A 103 -10.41 10.91 -37.79
C GLY A 103 -9.30 10.89 -38.86
N LYS A 104 -8.05 11.16 -38.48
CA LYS A 104 -6.90 11.24 -39.41
C LYS A 104 -6.23 9.89 -39.69
N ARG A 105 -6.14 9.02 -38.68
CA ARG A 105 -5.28 7.82 -38.67
C ARG A 105 -6.00 6.55 -38.22
N GLY A 106 -7.23 6.63 -37.72
CA GLY A 106 -7.93 5.48 -37.15
C GLY A 106 -8.09 4.29 -38.10
N TRP A 107 -8.11 4.52 -39.43
CA TRP A 107 -8.14 3.43 -40.42
C TRP A 107 -6.90 2.52 -40.41
N ARG A 108 -5.78 2.96 -39.81
CA ARG A 108 -4.57 2.15 -39.62
C ARG A 108 -4.59 1.32 -38.35
N GLU A 109 -5.52 1.59 -37.45
CA GLU A 109 -5.64 0.92 -36.16
C GLU A 109 -6.51 -0.32 -36.25
N SER A 110 -6.22 -1.30 -35.39
CA SER A 110 -7.03 -2.51 -35.29
C SER A 110 -8.47 -2.17 -34.87
N VAL A 111 -9.40 -3.12 -35.08
CA VAL A 111 -10.78 -2.95 -34.59
C VAL A 111 -10.79 -2.80 -33.07
N ALA A 112 -9.97 -3.57 -32.36
CA ALA A 112 -9.86 -3.52 -30.91
C ALA A 112 -9.27 -2.17 -30.44
N GLY A 113 -8.20 -1.70 -31.05
CA GLY A 113 -7.58 -0.42 -30.72
C GLY A 113 -8.50 0.78 -30.96
N ARG A 114 -9.21 0.82 -32.10
CA ARG A 114 -10.22 1.85 -32.37
C ARG A 114 -11.36 1.82 -31.36
N ARG A 115 -11.85 0.63 -31.02
CA ARG A 115 -12.93 0.47 -30.04
C ARG A 115 -12.46 0.97 -28.67
N PHE A 116 -11.30 0.53 -28.23
CA PHE A 116 -10.69 0.96 -26.97
C PHE A 116 -10.62 2.49 -26.86
N LEU A 117 -10.06 3.17 -27.87
CA LEU A 117 -9.95 4.63 -27.84
C LEU A 117 -11.32 5.33 -27.80
N ARG A 118 -12.31 4.82 -28.52
CA ARG A 118 -13.68 5.37 -28.48
C ARG A 118 -14.33 5.19 -27.12
N GLU A 119 -14.23 3.99 -26.54
CA GLU A 119 -14.78 3.72 -25.21
C GLU A 119 -14.07 4.57 -24.14
N MET A 120 -12.74 4.69 -24.22
CA MET A 120 -11.97 5.56 -23.32
C MET A 120 -12.38 7.03 -23.43
N HIS A 121 -12.64 7.51 -24.65
CA HIS A 121 -13.14 8.86 -24.89
C HIS A 121 -14.55 9.10 -24.36
N SER A 122 -15.46 8.13 -24.53
CA SER A 122 -16.87 8.27 -24.12
C SER A 122 -17.14 7.90 -22.67
N THR A 123 -16.17 7.32 -21.97
CA THR A 123 -16.32 6.89 -20.57
C THR A 123 -15.80 7.96 -19.62
N GLU A 124 -16.65 8.36 -18.69
CA GLU A 124 -16.28 9.30 -17.64
C GLU A 124 -15.49 8.62 -16.51
N LEU A 125 -14.67 9.41 -15.81
CA LEU A 125 -14.01 8.98 -14.59
C LEU A 125 -15.04 8.80 -13.48
N ALA A 126 -14.92 7.74 -12.70
CA ALA A 126 -15.78 7.49 -11.56
C ALA A 126 -14.98 7.03 -10.34
N ILE A 127 -15.59 7.20 -9.16
CA ILE A 127 -15.09 6.65 -7.90
C ILE A 127 -15.63 5.22 -7.75
N TRP A 128 -14.74 4.30 -7.40
CA TRP A 128 -15.03 2.90 -7.19
C TRP A 128 -14.50 2.44 -5.85
N GLU A 129 -15.23 1.56 -5.19
CA GLU A 129 -14.79 0.82 -4.02
C GLU A 129 -14.51 -0.64 -4.43
N VAL A 130 -13.34 -1.15 -4.08
CA VAL A 130 -13.00 -2.56 -4.26
C VAL A 130 -13.77 -3.39 -3.23
N ILE A 131 -14.66 -4.26 -3.69
CA ILE A 131 -15.46 -5.13 -2.83
C ILE A 131 -14.76 -6.47 -2.62
N ASP A 132 -14.15 -7.00 -3.68
CA ASP A 132 -13.43 -8.28 -3.65
C ASP A 132 -12.48 -8.40 -4.85
N THR A 133 -11.55 -9.35 -4.80
CA THR A 133 -10.65 -9.66 -5.92
C THR A 133 -10.56 -11.17 -6.16
N ASP A 134 -10.48 -11.59 -7.43
CA ASP A 134 -9.99 -12.91 -7.81
C ASP A 134 -8.53 -12.73 -8.29
N PRO A 135 -7.53 -13.02 -7.44
CA PRO A 135 -6.14 -12.67 -7.70
C PRO A 135 -5.63 -13.18 -9.05
N GLY A 136 -5.14 -12.27 -9.88
CA GLY A 136 -4.64 -12.61 -11.22
C GLY A 136 -5.69 -12.63 -12.33
N LYS A 137 -6.96 -12.34 -12.03
CA LYS A 137 -8.06 -12.40 -13.01
C LYS A 137 -8.96 -11.17 -13.01
N SER A 138 -9.55 -10.81 -11.87
CA SER A 138 -10.56 -9.75 -11.80
C SER A 138 -10.65 -9.03 -10.46
N VAL A 139 -11.25 -7.84 -10.50
CA VAL A 139 -11.58 -7.00 -9.36
C VAL A 139 -13.07 -6.72 -9.41
N HIS A 140 -13.75 -6.85 -8.27
CA HIS A 140 -15.17 -6.54 -8.12
C HIS A 140 -15.31 -5.14 -7.53
N LEU A 141 -15.98 -4.24 -8.27
CA LEU A 141 -16.10 -2.83 -7.93
C LEU A 141 -17.54 -2.44 -7.67
N ARG A 142 -17.76 -1.51 -6.75
CA ARG A 142 -19.07 -0.88 -6.52
C ARG A 142 -18.90 0.63 -6.39
N GLN A 143 -19.92 1.39 -6.78
CA GLN A 143 -19.91 2.83 -6.48
C GLN A 143 -20.06 3.03 -4.97
N PRO A 144 -19.29 3.96 -4.35
CA PRO A 144 -19.42 4.22 -2.92
C PRO A 144 -20.87 4.54 -2.53
N GLY A 145 -21.36 3.91 -1.46
CA GLY A 145 -22.73 4.11 -0.96
C GLY A 145 -23.85 3.55 -1.84
N SER A 146 -23.53 2.79 -2.90
CA SER A 146 -24.53 2.17 -3.78
C SER A 146 -24.95 0.78 -3.27
N ASP A 147 -26.25 0.49 -3.36
CA ASP A 147 -26.82 -0.85 -3.15
C ASP A 147 -26.76 -1.74 -4.40
N ASN A 148 -26.23 -1.22 -5.51
CA ASN A 148 -26.11 -2.00 -6.74
C ASN A 148 -25.12 -3.16 -6.56
N PRO A 149 -25.33 -4.30 -7.26
CA PRO A 149 -24.40 -5.42 -7.21
C PRO A 149 -23.02 -5.00 -7.75
N PRO A 150 -21.92 -5.51 -7.16
CA PRO A 150 -20.58 -5.24 -7.67
C PRO A 150 -20.44 -5.66 -9.12
N ILE A 151 -19.69 -4.87 -9.88
CA ILE A 151 -19.37 -5.14 -11.28
C ILE A 151 -18.00 -5.81 -11.33
N GLU A 152 -17.86 -6.83 -12.17
CA GLU A 152 -16.58 -7.49 -12.41
C GLU A 152 -15.76 -6.73 -13.45
N VAL A 153 -14.50 -6.43 -13.13
CA VAL A 153 -13.54 -5.80 -14.04
C VAL A 153 -12.35 -6.73 -14.20
N SER A 154 -12.05 -7.11 -15.44
CA SER A 154 -10.90 -7.96 -15.77
C SER A 154 -9.61 -7.19 -15.54
N GLU A 155 -8.85 -7.59 -14.54
CA GLU A 155 -7.58 -6.99 -14.17
C GLU A 155 -6.70 -8.08 -13.52
N ARG A 156 -5.44 -8.20 -13.94
CA ARG A 156 -4.55 -9.30 -13.55
C ARG A 156 -3.45 -8.93 -12.57
N SER A 157 -2.92 -7.72 -12.68
CA SER A 157 -1.75 -7.33 -11.91
C SER A 157 -2.18 -6.68 -10.61
N ALA A 158 -3.03 -5.66 -10.71
CA ALA A 158 -3.61 -4.99 -9.56
C ALA A 158 -4.52 -5.91 -8.73
N SER A 159 -5.24 -6.89 -9.28
CA SER A 159 -6.07 -7.83 -8.51
C SER A 159 -5.29 -8.68 -7.51
N LYS A 160 -3.98 -8.81 -7.69
CA LYS A 160 -3.07 -9.50 -6.75
C LYS A 160 -2.69 -8.64 -5.55
N THR A 161 -2.72 -7.32 -5.70
CA THR A 161 -2.23 -6.36 -4.71
C THR A 161 -3.32 -5.46 -4.14
N LEU A 162 -4.44 -5.29 -4.84
CA LEU A 162 -5.56 -4.50 -4.40
C LEU A 162 -6.23 -5.18 -3.21
N GLU A 163 -6.54 -4.35 -2.23
CA GLU A 163 -7.18 -4.77 -1.00
C GLU A 163 -8.65 -4.39 -1.05
N ARG A 164 -9.47 -5.19 -0.38
CA ARG A 164 -10.87 -4.86 -0.15
C ARG A 164 -10.95 -3.49 0.51
N TRP A 165 -11.97 -2.73 0.14
CA TRP A 165 -12.23 -1.34 0.53
C TRP A 165 -11.30 -0.28 -0.06
N THR A 166 -10.29 -0.66 -0.84
CA THR A 166 -9.49 0.33 -1.58
C THR A 166 -10.42 1.18 -2.44
N SER A 167 -10.30 2.50 -2.32
CA SER A 167 -11.03 3.43 -3.17
C SER A 167 -10.18 3.77 -4.40
N LEU A 168 -10.79 3.72 -5.58
CA LEU A 168 -10.14 3.96 -6.86
C LEU A 168 -10.86 5.08 -7.61
N VAL A 169 -10.10 5.95 -8.27
CA VAL A 169 -10.64 6.82 -9.32
C VAL A 169 -10.09 6.32 -10.65
N ALA A 170 -10.99 5.83 -11.50
CA ALA A 170 -10.62 5.22 -12.77
C ALA A 170 -11.80 5.18 -13.76
N ARG A 171 -11.49 5.06 -15.04
CA ARG A 171 -12.48 4.73 -16.07
C ARG A 171 -12.59 3.21 -16.19
N VAL A 172 -13.82 2.71 -16.15
CA VAL A 172 -14.14 1.30 -16.41
C VAL A 172 -14.84 1.22 -17.76
N ILE A 173 -14.12 0.77 -18.77
CA ILE A 173 -14.60 0.73 -20.16
C ILE A 173 -15.15 -0.64 -20.53
N SER A 174 -16.12 -0.68 -21.45
CA SER A 174 -16.75 -1.93 -21.90
C SER A 174 -16.23 -2.36 -23.27
N LEU A 175 -15.49 -3.47 -23.31
CA LEU A 175 -14.98 -4.08 -24.54
C LEU A 175 -15.68 -5.41 -24.83
N GLY A 176 -16.85 -5.30 -25.44
CA GLY A 176 -17.73 -6.46 -25.69
C GLY A 176 -18.44 -6.80 -24.39
N ASP A 177 -18.32 -8.05 -23.98
CA ASP A 177 -18.91 -8.54 -22.72
C ASP A 177 -17.97 -8.31 -21.52
N ASN A 178 -16.73 -7.87 -21.76
CA ASN A 178 -15.72 -7.66 -20.72
C ASN A 178 -15.62 -6.18 -20.33
N ARG A 179 -15.39 -5.93 -19.04
CA ARG A 179 -15.01 -4.61 -18.52
C ARG A 179 -13.54 -4.60 -18.14
N ILE A 180 -12.84 -3.51 -18.45
CA ILE A 180 -11.44 -3.32 -18.09
C ILE A 180 -11.22 -1.88 -17.61
N PHE A 181 -10.12 -1.65 -16.89
CA PHE A 181 -9.63 -0.29 -16.68
C PHE A 181 -8.99 0.26 -17.97
N SER A 182 -9.11 1.55 -18.23
CA SER A 182 -8.38 2.23 -19.32
C SER A 182 -6.87 2.21 -19.10
N GLY A 183 -6.42 2.42 -17.86
CA GLY A 183 -5.01 2.41 -17.46
C GLY A 183 -4.67 3.45 -16.39
N GLY A 184 -5.28 4.63 -16.46
CA GLY A 184 -5.19 5.70 -15.47
C GLY A 184 -6.03 5.38 -14.23
N ILE A 185 -5.36 4.93 -13.16
CA ILE A 185 -5.99 4.58 -11.89
C ILE A 185 -5.30 5.37 -10.79
N LEU A 186 -6.07 6.12 -10.00
CA LEU A 186 -5.60 6.72 -8.75
C LEU A 186 -6.13 5.90 -7.57
N SER A 187 -5.25 5.52 -6.66
CA SER A 187 -5.62 4.77 -5.46
C SER A 187 -5.66 5.65 -4.21
N TYR A 188 -6.68 5.42 -3.40
CA TYR A 188 -6.99 6.13 -2.16
C TYR A 188 -7.21 5.12 -1.03
N THR A 189 -6.92 5.55 0.19
CA THR A 189 -7.41 4.86 1.38
C THR A 189 -8.95 4.93 1.41
N PRO A 190 -9.65 4.06 2.16
CA PRO A 190 -11.11 4.15 2.30
C PRO A 190 -11.57 5.52 2.79
N ASN A 191 -10.83 6.10 3.75
CA ASN A 191 -11.16 7.42 4.29
C ASN A 191 -10.98 8.54 3.25
N ASP A 192 -9.86 8.57 2.52
CA ASP A 192 -9.64 9.61 1.50
C ASP A 192 -10.64 9.48 0.34
N GLY A 193 -10.96 8.24 -0.03
CA GLY A 193 -12.00 7.96 -1.03
C GLY A 193 -13.39 8.41 -0.57
N HIS A 194 -13.73 8.19 0.70
CA HIS A 194 -14.96 8.68 1.29
C HIS A 194 -15.01 10.22 1.30
N GLN A 195 -13.92 10.90 1.69
CA GLN A 195 -13.83 12.36 1.66
C GLN A 195 -13.98 12.92 0.25
N LEU A 196 -13.36 12.29 -0.75
CA LEU A 196 -13.52 12.65 -2.16
C LEU A 196 -14.98 12.46 -2.61
N HIS A 197 -15.61 11.34 -2.25
CA HIS A 197 -17.00 11.07 -2.58
C HIS A 197 -17.95 12.09 -1.93
N GLN A 198 -17.74 12.43 -0.66
CA GLN A 198 -18.55 13.42 0.04
C GLN A 198 -18.41 14.81 -0.61
N LEU A 199 -17.18 15.19 -0.98
CA LEU A 199 -16.93 16.44 -1.70
C LEU A 199 -17.71 16.52 -3.03
N VAL A 200 -17.83 15.40 -3.74
CA VAL A 200 -18.62 15.29 -4.97
C VAL A 200 -20.13 15.40 -4.68
N LEU A 201 -20.63 14.76 -3.63
CA LEU A 201 -22.04 14.86 -3.22
C LEU A 201 -22.42 16.29 -2.81
N ASP A 202 -21.54 16.97 -2.08
CA ASP A 202 -21.77 18.34 -1.61
C ASP A 202 -21.65 19.36 -2.77
N ASN A 203 -20.90 19.01 -3.82
CA ASN A 203 -20.63 19.88 -4.96
C ASN A 203 -20.85 19.14 -6.29
N PRO A 204 -22.10 18.77 -6.65
CA PRO A 204 -22.38 17.97 -7.84
C PRO A 204 -21.91 18.63 -9.14
N ALA A 205 -21.82 19.96 -9.17
CA ALA A 205 -21.29 20.73 -10.30
C ALA A 205 -19.83 20.36 -10.67
N VAL A 206 -19.05 19.80 -9.73
CA VAL A 206 -17.68 19.29 -9.98
C VAL A 206 -17.69 18.13 -10.98
N MET A 207 -18.77 17.34 -11.02
CA MET A 207 -18.98 16.28 -12.01
C MET A 207 -19.44 16.85 -13.35
N GLU A 208 -20.28 17.88 -13.32
CA GLU A 208 -20.89 18.48 -14.52
C GLU A 208 -19.88 19.29 -15.34
N LYS A 209 -18.90 19.91 -14.68
CA LYS A 209 -17.89 20.70 -15.35
C LYS A 209 -16.71 19.85 -15.80
N HIS A 210 -16.51 19.82 -17.11
CA HIS A 210 -15.51 19.00 -17.75
C HIS A 210 -14.10 19.20 -17.16
N GLY A 211 -13.50 18.11 -16.70
CA GLY A 211 -12.14 18.08 -16.13
C GLY A 211 -11.99 18.62 -14.71
N GLU A 212 -13.06 19.11 -14.05
CA GLU A 212 -12.97 19.58 -12.66
C GLU A 212 -12.85 18.43 -11.66
N PHE A 213 -13.63 17.37 -11.85
CA PHE A 213 -13.51 16.19 -11.02
C PHE A 213 -12.13 15.55 -11.11
N SER A 214 -11.61 15.33 -12.32
CA SER A 214 -10.32 14.68 -12.52
C SER A 214 -9.18 15.51 -11.95
N ASN A 215 -9.24 16.84 -12.05
CA ASN A 215 -8.28 17.73 -11.40
C ASN A 215 -8.39 17.70 -9.88
N THR A 216 -9.61 17.65 -9.32
CA THR A 216 -9.84 17.55 -7.88
C THR A 216 -9.33 16.22 -7.32
N ALA A 217 -9.70 15.12 -7.95
CA ALA A 217 -9.24 13.78 -7.61
C ALA A 217 -7.72 13.70 -7.66
N PHE A 218 -7.11 14.11 -8.78
CA PHE A 218 -5.65 14.13 -8.91
C PHE A 218 -5.00 15.03 -7.85
N SER A 219 -5.58 16.20 -7.55
CA SER A 219 -5.01 17.11 -6.57
C SER A 219 -4.97 16.50 -5.17
N LEU A 220 -6.07 15.90 -4.72
CA LEU A 220 -6.14 15.22 -3.43
C LEU A 220 -5.17 14.03 -3.36
N TRP A 221 -5.12 13.23 -4.42
CA TRP A 221 -4.17 12.13 -4.53
C TRP A 221 -2.72 12.61 -4.49
N ALA A 222 -2.37 13.62 -5.29
CA ALA A 222 -1.03 14.17 -5.38
C ALA A 222 -0.60 14.82 -4.07
N MET A 223 -1.48 15.58 -3.40
CA MET A 223 -1.20 16.13 -2.08
C MET A 223 -0.95 15.01 -1.07
N ARG A 224 -1.75 13.94 -1.06
CA ARG A 224 -1.49 12.78 -0.20
C ARG A 224 -0.14 12.15 -0.50
N ILE A 225 0.27 12.01 -1.77
CA ILE A 225 1.59 11.47 -2.10
C ILE A 225 2.71 12.41 -1.64
N ILE A 226 2.56 13.72 -1.84
CA ILE A 226 3.61 14.72 -1.53
C ILE A 226 3.73 14.95 -0.02
N LEU A 227 2.61 15.05 0.68
CA LEU A 227 2.54 15.16 2.15
C LEU A 227 2.77 13.80 2.81
N GLY A 228 2.42 12.71 2.12
CA GLY A 228 2.67 11.33 2.50
C GLY A 228 4.13 10.92 2.36
N ALA A 229 4.87 11.56 1.45
CA ALA A 229 6.33 11.45 1.38
C ALA A 229 7.02 12.10 2.60
N ASP A 230 6.30 12.96 3.34
CA ASP A 230 6.65 13.49 4.66
C ASP A 230 5.82 12.86 5.80
N SER A 231 4.85 11.98 5.50
CA SER A 231 4.12 11.23 6.51
C SER A 231 4.98 10.05 6.86
N THR A 232 5.82 10.27 7.88
CA THR A 232 6.49 9.22 8.60
C THR A 232 5.56 8.02 8.72
N ILE A 233 5.98 6.89 8.12
CA ILE A 233 5.65 5.58 8.67
C ILE A 233 5.75 5.76 10.19
N PRO A 234 4.70 5.50 10.99
CA PRO A 234 4.78 5.73 12.42
C PRO A 234 6.08 5.07 12.89
N GLU A 235 6.99 5.87 13.45
CA GLU A 235 8.23 5.32 13.98
C GLU A 235 7.80 4.33 15.06
N LEU A 236 7.93 3.05 14.75
CA LEU A 236 7.63 2.00 15.70
C LEU A 236 8.69 2.11 16.78
N PHE A 237 8.26 2.21 18.03
CA PHE A 237 9.14 2.18 19.19
C PHE A 237 8.92 0.87 19.94
N ASN A 238 10.00 0.22 20.37
CA ASN A 238 9.91 -1.00 21.17
C ASN A 238 9.52 -0.70 22.64
N ASN A 239 9.43 -1.72 23.49
CA ASN A 239 9.15 -1.57 24.93
C ASN A 239 10.21 -0.75 25.71
N ASP A 240 11.34 -0.40 25.11
CA ASP A 240 12.37 0.52 25.65
C ASP A 240 12.21 1.97 25.16
N ARG A 241 11.20 2.26 24.33
CA ARG A 241 11.05 3.53 23.60
C ARG A 241 12.21 3.81 22.64
N GLU A 242 12.88 2.77 22.17
CA GLU A 242 13.90 2.85 21.12
C GLU A 242 13.26 2.60 19.75
N ARG A 243 13.77 3.23 18.71
CA ARG A 243 13.25 3.05 17.34
C ARG A 243 13.43 1.60 16.89
N VAL A 244 12.37 1.02 16.33
CA VAL A 244 12.37 -0.35 15.83
C VAL A 244 13.13 -0.40 14.52
N VAL A 245 14.31 -1.02 14.55
CA VAL A 245 15.15 -1.31 13.39
C VAL A 245 15.80 -2.68 13.59
N ILE A 246 15.63 -3.58 12.63
CA ILE A 246 16.28 -4.90 12.67
C ILE A 246 17.79 -4.71 12.46
N ASN A 247 18.57 -5.12 13.46
CA ASN A 247 20.02 -5.11 13.44
C ASN A 247 20.53 -6.55 13.54
N GLN A 248 21.49 -6.89 12.67
CA GLN A 248 22.09 -8.22 12.65
C GLN A 248 23.61 -8.12 12.83
N TYR A 249 24.13 -8.95 13.74
CA TYR A 249 25.56 -9.10 14.00
C TYR A 249 25.96 -10.55 13.78
N ARG A 250 27.12 -10.74 13.14
CA ARG A 250 27.74 -12.05 12.99
C ARG A 250 29.07 -12.08 13.73
N PHE A 251 29.26 -13.09 14.55
CA PHE A 251 30.49 -13.31 15.30
C PHE A 251 31.15 -14.59 14.80
N PRO A 252 32.34 -14.53 14.17
CA PRO A 252 33.08 -15.73 13.80
C PRO A 252 33.33 -16.61 15.02
N LEU A 253 33.21 -17.92 14.90
CA LEU A 253 33.56 -18.84 15.98
C LEU A 253 35.06 -19.15 15.95
N ASN A 254 35.73 -18.97 17.08
CA ASN A 254 37.14 -19.35 17.28
C ASN A 254 37.27 -20.66 18.09
N SER A 255 36.15 -21.20 18.57
CA SER A 255 36.03 -22.38 19.43
C SER A 255 34.90 -23.29 18.95
N SER A 256 34.77 -24.47 19.55
CA SER A 256 33.67 -25.40 19.25
C SER A 256 32.35 -24.93 19.89
N ILE A 257 31.23 -25.22 19.23
CA ILE A 257 29.88 -24.88 19.74
C ILE A 257 29.63 -25.52 21.12
N ASP A 258 30.13 -26.74 21.32
CA ASP A 258 29.96 -27.50 22.56
C ASP A 258 30.59 -26.81 23.79
N GLU A 259 31.60 -25.95 23.57
CA GLU A 259 32.22 -25.15 24.64
C GLU A 259 31.41 -23.89 25.00
N LEU A 260 30.53 -23.43 24.10
CA LEU A 260 29.74 -22.21 24.25
C LEU A 260 28.34 -22.50 24.81
N LEU A 261 27.73 -23.61 24.41
CA LEU A 261 26.38 -23.98 24.81
C LEU A 261 26.16 -24.00 26.34
N PRO A 262 27.05 -24.57 27.17
CA PRO A 262 26.87 -24.57 28.63
C PRO A 262 26.83 -23.17 29.23
N ARG A 263 27.53 -22.19 28.64
CA ARG A 263 27.57 -20.81 29.14
C ARG A 263 26.27 -20.06 28.83
N LEU A 264 25.62 -20.36 27.70
CA LEU A 264 24.28 -19.85 27.40
C LEU A 264 23.21 -20.51 28.26
N GLN A 265 23.28 -21.84 28.43
CA GLN A 265 22.38 -22.60 29.29
C GLN A 265 22.36 -22.10 30.74
N GLN A 266 23.50 -21.61 31.23
CA GLN A 266 23.63 -21.08 32.59
C GLN A 266 23.31 -19.58 32.69
N HIS A 267 23.13 -18.88 31.57
CA HIS A 267 22.90 -17.45 31.60
C HIS A 267 21.41 -17.13 31.86
N PRO A 268 21.07 -16.29 32.85
CA PRO A 268 19.68 -16.10 33.27
C PRO A 268 18.80 -15.41 32.22
N GLU A 269 19.40 -14.65 31.31
CA GLU A 269 18.69 -13.94 30.24
C GLU A 269 18.57 -14.73 28.93
N PHE A 270 19.33 -15.83 28.74
CA PHE A 270 19.29 -16.61 27.51
C PHE A 270 18.50 -17.90 27.72
N HIS A 271 17.43 -18.08 26.96
CA HIS A 271 16.56 -19.24 27.06
C HIS A 271 16.56 -20.00 25.74
N LEU A 272 16.87 -21.30 25.81
CA LEU A 272 16.83 -22.15 24.62
C LEU A 272 15.39 -22.26 24.15
N GLU A 273 15.17 -22.05 22.85
CA GLU A 273 13.87 -22.25 22.26
C GLU A 273 13.58 -23.77 22.17
N ALA A 274 12.56 -24.22 22.89
CA ALA A 274 12.36 -25.65 23.16
C ALA A 274 11.80 -26.46 21.96
N ASN A 275 11.33 -25.80 20.89
CA ASN A 275 10.51 -26.42 19.85
C ASN A 275 11.08 -26.31 18.41
N GLY A 276 12.31 -25.83 18.21
CA GLY A 276 12.93 -25.82 16.88
C GLY A 276 13.51 -27.18 16.50
N ASP A 277 13.44 -27.54 15.21
CA ASP A 277 14.15 -28.69 14.61
C ASP A 277 15.70 -28.53 14.72
N ASP A 278 16.16 -27.34 15.11
CA ASP A 278 17.56 -27.00 15.34
C ASP A 278 17.79 -26.56 16.81
N GLN A 279 18.49 -27.37 17.61
CA GLN A 279 18.76 -27.17 19.04
C GLN A 279 19.74 -26.00 19.35
N ARG A 280 19.74 -24.94 18.55
CA ARG A 280 20.79 -23.91 18.51
C ARG A 280 20.27 -22.47 18.48
N GLN A 281 18.98 -22.26 18.74
CA GLN A 281 18.36 -20.94 18.84
C GLN A 281 17.99 -20.57 20.29
N TRP A 282 18.29 -19.34 20.67
CA TRP A 282 18.13 -18.81 22.01
C TRP A 282 17.44 -17.45 21.99
N CYS A 283 16.45 -17.28 22.85
CA CYS A 283 15.82 -15.98 23.11
C CYS A 283 16.60 -15.25 24.21
N TRP A 284 17.02 -14.01 23.92
CA TRP A 284 17.51 -13.09 24.92
C TRP A 284 16.34 -12.31 25.51
N LEU A 285 16.04 -12.55 26.78
CA LEU A 285 14.86 -12.03 27.47
C LEU A 285 15.26 -11.01 28.54
N ARG A 286 14.43 -9.99 28.72
CA ARG A 286 14.57 -9.03 29.81
C ARG A 286 14.17 -9.65 31.14
N LEU A 287 15.01 -9.42 32.14
CA LEU A 287 14.69 -9.62 33.54
C LEU A 287 14.12 -8.33 34.15
N ASP A 288 13.07 -8.46 34.95
CA ASP A 288 12.53 -7.38 35.78
C ASP A 288 13.39 -7.17 37.04
N ASP A 289 13.06 -6.17 37.85
CA ASP A 289 13.81 -5.79 39.07
C ASP A 289 13.97 -6.95 40.07
N ASP A 290 12.98 -7.85 40.11
CA ASP A 290 12.98 -9.07 40.93
C ASP A 290 13.72 -10.26 40.26
N LYS A 291 14.38 -10.02 39.13
CA LYS A 291 15.08 -11.01 38.29
C LYS A 291 14.17 -12.11 37.71
N GLU A 292 12.88 -11.84 37.58
CA GLU A 292 11.93 -12.68 36.84
C GLU A 292 11.85 -12.25 35.37
N ILE A 293 11.44 -13.16 34.49
CA ILE A 293 11.37 -12.91 33.04
C ILE A 293 10.14 -12.06 32.74
N SER A 294 10.37 -10.86 32.21
CA SER A 294 9.35 -9.85 31.90
C SER A 294 8.50 -10.14 30.64
N GLY A 295 8.73 -11.28 29.99
CA GLY A 295 8.17 -11.62 28.68
C GLY A 295 8.67 -10.78 27.50
N THR A 296 9.52 -9.77 27.73
CA THR A 296 10.07 -8.93 26.66
C THR A 296 11.31 -9.58 26.03
N VAL A 297 11.23 -9.89 24.74
CA VAL A 297 12.37 -10.34 23.93
C VAL A 297 13.24 -9.14 23.55
N LEU A 298 14.53 -9.20 23.89
CA LEU A 298 15.55 -8.19 23.58
C LEU A 298 16.32 -8.53 22.29
N GLY A 299 16.45 -9.82 21.97
CA GLY A 299 17.07 -10.29 20.75
C GLY A 299 16.98 -11.80 20.59
N ILE A 300 17.35 -12.29 19.41
CA ILE A 300 17.43 -13.71 19.08
C ILE A 300 18.88 -14.05 18.75
N LEU A 301 19.36 -15.15 19.33
CA LEU A 301 20.70 -15.66 19.11
C LEU A 301 20.63 -17.03 18.43
N ARG A 302 21.30 -17.18 17.28
CA ARG A 302 21.41 -18.47 16.57
C ARG A 302 22.87 -18.88 16.47
N ILE A 303 23.18 -20.12 16.83
CA ILE A 303 24.55 -20.65 16.80
C ILE A 303 24.70 -21.58 15.59
N GLY A 304 25.36 -21.09 14.54
CA GLY A 304 25.76 -21.90 13.39
C GLY A 304 27.18 -22.46 13.55
N GLU A 305 27.59 -23.34 12.63
CA GLU A 305 28.91 -24.01 12.66
C GLU A 305 30.11 -23.06 12.64
N LYS A 306 29.96 -21.89 12.01
CA LYS A 306 31.05 -20.93 11.80
C LYS A 306 30.81 -19.57 12.44
N TYR A 307 29.56 -19.27 12.80
CA TYR A 307 29.17 -17.95 13.28
C TYR A 307 28.05 -18.04 14.31
N ILE A 308 28.12 -17.17 15.31
CA ILE A 308 26.96 -16.79 16.11
C ILE A 308 26.26 -15.61 15.43
N HIS A 309 24.95 -15.69 15.28
CA HIS A 309 24.11 -14.62 14.74
C HIS A 309 23.30 -14.02 15.89
N LEU A 310 23.42 -12.71 16.09
CA LEU A 310 22.57 -11.94 16.99
C LEU A 310 21.67 -11.04 16.15
N GLU A 311 20.38 -11.11 16.38
CA GLU A 311 19.38 -10.23 15.79
C GLU A 311 18.66 -9.45 16.89
N THR A 312 18.55 -8.13 16.73
CA THR A 312 17.83 -7.24 17.64
C THR A 312 16.92 -6.32 16.86
N ASN A 313 15.88 -5.81 17.51
CA ASN A 313 14.93 -4.89 16.89
C ASN A 313 15.22 -3.41 17.21
N SER A 314 16.40 -3.07 17.74
CA SER A 314 16.92 -1.70 17.85
C SER A 314 18.45 -1.71 17.81
N VAL A 315 19.04 -0.55 17.52
CA VAL A 315 20.50 -0.37 17.50
C VAL A 315 21.08 -0.52 18.90
N GLU A 316 20.40 0.08 19.88
CA GLU A 316 20.80 0.10 21.29
C GLU A 316 20.76 -1.30 21.91
N ARG A 317 19.76 -2.14 21.56
CA ARG A 317 19.75 -3.56 21.94
C ARG A 317 20.88 -4.32 21.25
N GLY A 318 21.20 -3.97 20.00
CA GLY A 318 22.32 -4.54 19.26
C GLY A 318 23.65 -4.31 19.96
N GLU A 319 23.92 -3.07 20.36
CA GLU A 319 25.12 -2.70 21.12
C GLU A 319 25.20 -3.44 22.46
N ARG A 320 24.08 -3.48 23.21
CA ARG A 320 23.99 -4.23 24.47
C ARG A 320 24.24 -5.72 24.27
N GLY A 321 23.64 -6.33 23.24
CA GLY A 321 23.83 -7.74 22.91
C GLY A 321 25.26 -8.05 22.46
N VAL A 322 25.91 -7.17 21.68
CA VAL A 322 27.32 -7.31 21.30
C VAL A 322 28.23 -7.27 22.53
N ALA A 323 27.97 -6.34 23.46
CA ALA A 323 28.72 -6.25 24.71
C ALA A 323 28.51 -7.50 25.58
N LEU A 324 27.26 -7.97 25.68
CA LEU A 324 26.89 -9.16 26.44
C LEU A 324 27.60 -10.42 25.90
N LEU A 325 27.55 -10.66 24.59
CA LEU A 325 28.19 -11.83 23.97
C LEU A 325 29.72 -11.78 24.09
N LYS A 326 30.33 -10.61 23.97
CA LYS A 326 31.77 -10.44 24.23
C LYS A 326 32.13 -10.73 25.69
N SER A 327 31.30 -10.30 26.63
CA SER A 327 31.50 -10.62 28.05
C SER A 327 31.35 -12.12 28.33
N LEU A 328 30.41 -12.78 27.65
CA LEU A 328 30.09 -14.19 27.88
C LEU A 328 31.11 -15.15 27.24
N PHE A 329 31.61 -14.81 26.05
CA PHE A 329 32.44 -15.71 25.25
C PHE A 329 33.88 -15.23 25.05
N GLY A 330 34.19 -13.96 25.29
CA GLY A 330 35.55 -13.44 25.20
C GLY A 330 36.23 -13.76 23.86
N ASN A 331 37.38 -14.43 23.90
CA ASN A 331 38.19 -14.79 22.72
C ASN A 331 37.62 -15.97 21.93
N ASP A 332 36.61 -16.66 22.45
CA ASP A 332 35.99 -17.82 21.81
C ASP A 332 35.13 -17.42 20.60
N ILE A 333 34.84 -16.12 20.48
CA ILE A 333 34.21 -15.48 19.32
C ILE A 333 35.12 -14.39 18.75
N GLY A 334 35.07 -14.19 17.44
CA GLY A 334 35.74 -13.11 16.73
C GLY A 334 35.03 -11.76 16.88
N GLN A 335 35.61 -10.73 16.29
CA GLN A 335 35.01 -9.40 16.28
C GLN A 335 33.63 -9.44 15.61
N ALA A 336 32.67 -8.73 16.19
CA ALA A 336 31.34 -8.55 15.62
C ALA A 336 31.45 -7.90 14.23
N ILE A 337 30.91 -8.58 13.23
CA ILE A 337 30.72 -8.06 11.88
C ILE A 337 29.26 -7.59 11.81
N GLY A 338 29.06 -6.28 11.90
CA GLY A 338 27.73 -5.66 11.77
C GLY A 338 27.39 -5.38 10.31
N VAL A 339 26.16 -5.70 9.91
CA VAL A 339 25.59 -5.18 8.66
C VAL A 339 24.75 -3.97 9.06
N LEU A 340 25.27 -2.76 8.86
CA LEU A 340 24.54 -1.52 9.17
C LEU A 340 23.53 -1.23 8.04
N GLU A 341 22.25 -1.16 8.44
CA GLU A 341 21.03 -0.70 7.76
C GLU A 341 20.95 -0.65 6.23
N ASN A 342 19.85 -1.21 5.71
CA ASN A 342 19.13 -0.52 4.63
C ASN A 342 17.64 -0.50 5.00
N THR A 343 17.19 0.61 5.59
CA THR A 343 15.76 0.92 5.73
C THR A 343 15.07 1.04 4.35
N ASP A 344 15.84 1.28 3.28
CA ASP A 344 15.34 1.27 1.89
C ASP A 344 15.33 -0.13 1.22
N SER A 345 16.21 -1.07 1.60
CA SER A 345 16.25 -2.41 0.97
C SER A 345 15.37 -3.46 1.65
N LEU A 346 14.69 -3.12 2.74
CA LEU A 346 13.64 -3.96 3.31
C LEU A 346 12.37 -3.96 2.45
N PHE A 347 12.11 -2.91 1.67
CA PHE A 347 10.99 -2.91 0.71
C PHE A 347 11.33 -3.57 -0.63
N ALA A 348 12.61 -3.60 -1.03
CA ALA A 348 13.04 -4.18 -2.30
C ALA A 348 13.40 -5.68 -2.24
N THR A 349 13.60 -6.24 -1.04
CA THR A 349 13.92 -7.67 -0.82
C THR A 349 12.81 -8.41 -0.07
N ALA A 350 11.60 -7.82 0.03
CA ALA A 350 10.42 -8.48 0.57
C ALA A 350 9.83 -9.55 -0.38
N MET A 351 10.57 -9.96 -1.41
CA MET A 351 10.14 -10.89 -2.46
C MET A 351 11.27 -11.85 -2.86
N ASP A 352 11.85 -12.56 -1.89
CA ASP A 352 12.29 -13.96 -2.04
C ASP A 352 12.28 -14.64 -0.64
N PRO A 353 11.77 -15.88 -0.51
CA PRO A 353 11.32 -16.45 0.76
C PRO A 353 12.47 -17.11 1.52
N LEU A 354 13.09 -16.40 2.45
CA LEU A 354 14.01 -17.02 3.43
C LEU A 354 13.86 -16.45 4.85
N ILE A 355 12.74 -15.81 5.15
CA ILE A 355 12.22 -15.75 6.52
C ILE A 355 11.25 -16.93 6.58
N GLU A 356 11.66 -18.06 7.16
CA GLU A 356 10.64 -18.94 7.74
C GLU A 356 9.93 -18.09 8.79
N GLU A 357 8.61 -17.92 8.59
CA GLU A 357 7.72 -17.28 9.54
C GLU A 357 7.98 -17.85 10.95
N PRO A 358 7.92 -17.04 12.03
CA PRO A 358 7.98 -17.59 13.38
C PRO A 358 6.94 -18.70 13.50
N ASP A 359 7.34 -19.79 14.16
CA ASP A 359 6.61 -21.07 14.22
C ASP A 359 5.10 -20.87 14.32
N SER A 360 4.41 -21.14 13.20
CA SER A 360 2.97 -20.97 13.01
C SER A 360 2.19 -21.69 14.10
N GLU A 361 2.74 -22.79 14.66
CA GLU A 361 2.13 -23.59 15.72
C GLU A 361 1.99 -22.85 17.08
N LEU A 362 2.89 -21.90 17.41
CA LEU A 362 2.81 -21.11 18.66
C LEU A 362 1.80 -19.97 18.55
N GLN A 363 1.68 -19.35 17.36
CA GLN A 363 0.64 -18.36 17.06
C GLN A 363 -0.73 -18.99 16.80
N GLU A 364 -0.78 -20.29 16.49
CA GLU A 364 -2.02 -21.08 16.35
C GLU A 364 -2.53 -21.66 17.67
N GLN A 365 -1.82 -21.46 18.80
CA GLN A 365 -2.29 -21.92 20.10
C GLN A 365 -3.62 -21.23 20.46
N PRO A 366 -4.73 -21.99 20.63
CA PRO A 366 -6.05 -21.40 20.85
C PRO A 366 -6.11 -20.48 22.07
N GLU A 367 -5.31 -20.77 23.11
CA GLU A 367 -5.25 -19.96 24.34
C GLU A 367 -4.58 -18.60 24.11
N LEU A 368 -3.47 -18.56 23.36
CA LEU A 368 -2.76 -17.31 23.05
C LEU A 368 -3.59 -16.44 22.08
N LEU A 369 -4.19 -17.05 21.04
CA LEU A 369 -5.13 -16.38 20.14
C LEU A 369 -6.34 -15.82 20.90
N ALA A 370 -6.87 -16.55 21.88
CA ALA A 370 -7.96 -16.07 22.71
C ALA A 370 -7.55 -14.89 23.59
N VAL A 371 -6.33 -14.89 24.13
CA VAL A 371 -5.79 -13.76 24.92
C VAL A 371 -5.57 -12.52 24.04
N ILE A 372 -4.97 -12.67 22.86
CA ILE A 372 -4.78 -11.60 21.88
C ILE A 372 -6.14 -11.05 21.45
N LYS A 373 -7.08 -11.93 21.10
CA LYS A 373 -8.46 -11.55 20.75
C LYS A 373 -9.13 -10.81 21.91
N ALA A 374 -9.08 -11.31 23.14
CA ALA A 374 -9.70 -10.66 24.29
C ALA A 374 -9.03 -9.31 24.65
N HIS A 375 -7.74 -9.15 24.35
CA HIS A 375 -7.06 -7.87 24.45
C HIS A 375 -7.54 -6.89 23.38
N LEU A 376 -7.61 -7.31 22.12
CA LEU A 376 -8.13 -6.51 21.00
C LEU A 376 -9.61 -6.15 21.18
N ASP A 377 -10.45 -7.09 21.64
CA ASP A 377 -11.86 -6.85 21.98
C ASP A 377 -11.97 -5.73 23.02
N ARG A 378 -11.19 -5.78 24.11
CA ARG A 378 -11.17 -4.72 25.13
C ARG A 378 -10.62 -3.40 24.61
N HIS A 379 -9.59 -3.45 23.78
CA HIS A 379 -9.00 -2.26 23.16
C HIS A 379 -10.04 -1.55 22.29
N TYR A 380 -10.65 -2.26 21.34
CA TYR A 380 -11.63 -1.68 20.44
C TYR A 380 -12.91 -1.25 21.17
N LEU A 381 -13.40 -2.04 22.14
CA LEU A 381 -14.53 -1.61 22.99
C LEU A 381 -14.27 -0.26 23.64
N LYS A 382 -13.06 -0.05 24.15
CA LYS A 382 -12.64 1.24 24.72
C LYS A 382 -12.56 2.32 23.65
N THR A 383 -11.99 2.03 22.48
CA THR A 383 -11.90 2.97 21.36
C THR A 383 -13.27 3.44 20.87
N LEU A 384 -14.32 2.61 20.96
CA LEU A 384 -15.68 3.00 20.60
C LEU A 384 -16.25 4.13 21.47
N ASP A 385 -15.69 4.34 22.66
CA ASP A 385 -16.09 5.38 23.62
C ASP A 385 -15.06 6.53 23.72
N GLU A 386 -13.97 6.47 22.94
CA GLU A 386 -12.91 7.49 22.91
C GLU A 386 -13.03 8.35 21.64
N ALA A 387 -12.63 9.62 21.74
CA ALA A 387 -12.60 10.54 20.62
C ALA A 387 -11.55 10.10 19.59
N VAL A 388 -11.97 9.90 18.34
CA VAL A 388 -11.08 9.51 17.24
C VAL A 388 -10.82 10.72 16.33
N PRO A 389 -9.55 11.13 16.12
CA PRO A 389 -9.24 12.29 15.28
C PRO A 389 -9.79 12.19 13.85
N LEU A 390 -9.82 10.98 13.26
CA LEU A 390 -10.36 10.74 11.92
C LEU A 390 -11.90 10.89 11.84
N LEU A 391 -12.57 10.91 12.99
CA LEU A 391 -14.01 11.10 13.15
C LEU A 391 -14.32 12.50 13.72
N ASP A 392 -13.52 13.50 13.37
CA ASP A 392 -13.65 14.89 13.86
C ASP A 392 -13.61 15.00 15.40
N ASN A 393 -12.87 14.10 16.05
CA ASN A 393 -12.79 13.95 17.51
C ASN A 393 -14.13 13.58 18.19
N LEU A 394 -15.07 13.02 17.42
CA LEU A 394 -16.23 12.32 17.97
C LEU A 394 -15.89 10.84 18.24
N THR A 395 -16.70 10.20 19.07
CA THR A 395 -16.59 8.76 19.31
C THR A 395 -17.24 7.97 18.17
N PRO A 396 -16.77 6.75 17.85
CA PRO A 396 -17.41 5.87 16.88
C PRO A 396 -18.91 5.64 17.13
N ARG A 397 -19.33 5.54 18.40
CA ARG A 397 -20.75 5.37 18.75
C ARG A 397 -21.59 6.61 18.45
N GLU A 398 -21.07 7.80 18.74
CA GLU A 398 -21.75 9.06 18.40
C GLU A 398 -21.92 9.20 16.89
N CYS A 399 -20.87 8.86 16.12
CA CYS A 399 -20.93 8.86 14.65
C CYS A 399 -21.93 7.83 14.11
N ALA A 400 -21.99 6.62 14.67
CA ALA A 400 -22.93 5.59 14.23
C ALA A 400 -24.40 5.95 14.55
N ALA A 401 -24.63 6.63 15.67
CA ALA A 401 -25.95 7.09 16.09
C ALA A 401 -26.48 8.24 15.22
N ASN A 402 -25.59 9.06 14.63
CA ASN A 402 -25.96 10.16 13.75
C ASN A 402 -26.00 9.69 12.27
N PRO A 403 -27.17 9.65 11.60
CA PRO A 403 -27.29 9.23 10.21
C PRO A 403 -26.32 9.95 9.25
N ASP A 404 -26.05 11.23 9.49
CA ASP A 404 -25.18 12.04 8.64
C ASP A 404 -23.70 11.68 8.79
N MET A 405 -23.32 11.11 9.94
CA MET A 405 -21.94 10.71 10.25
C MET A 405 -21.66 9.23 10.02
N ARG A 406 -22.70 8.42 9.73
CA ARG A 406 -22.58 6.99 9.44
C ARG A 406 -21.58 6.69 8.33
N PRO A 407 -21.59 7.39 7.18
CA PRO A 407 -20.61 7.13 6.12
C PRO A 407 -19.15 7.29 6.57
N GLN A 408 -18.86 8.26 7.45
CA GLN A 408 -17.51 8.53 7.95
C GLN A 408 -17.03 7.45 8.91
N VAL A 409 -17.88 6.98 9.83
CA VAL A 409 -17.54 5.85 10.72
C VAL A 409 -17.38 4.54 9.94
N ILE A 410 -18.18 4.32 8.88
CA ILE A 410 -18.01 3.19 7.96
C ILE A 410 -16.64 3.24 7.27
N ALA A 411 -16.22 4.41 6.76
CA ALA A 411 -14.92 4.58 6.13
C ALA A 411 -13.75 4.35 7.11
N TRP A 412 -13.91 4.79 8.36
CA TRP A 412 -12.95 4.50 9.43
C TRP A 412 -12.86 3.00 9.74
N LEU A 413 -13.98 2.29 9.88
CA LEU A 413 -13.99 0.83 10.09
C LEU A 413 -13.29 0.09 8.96
N LYS A 414 -13.56 0.45 7.71
CA LYS A 414 -12.87 -0.10 6.53
C LYS A 414 -11.36 0.11 6.58
N THR A 415 -10.92 1.25 7.12
CA THR A 415 -9.48 1.55 7.29
C THR A 415 -8.85 0.64 8.35
N LEU A 416 -9.55 0.32 9.44
CA LEU A 416 -9.08 -0.64 10.44
C LEU A 416 -8.92 -2.05 9.84
N GLU A 417 -9.89 -2.48 9.04
CA GLU A 417 -9.84 -3.79 8.37
C GLU A 417 -8.68 -3.91 7.39
N ILE A 418 -8.37 -2.85 6.64
CA ILE A 418 -7.21 -2.79 5.75
C ILE A 418 -5.91 -2.92 6.56
N ASN A 419 -5.77 -2.13 7.63
CA ASN A 419 -4.55 -2.09 8.43
C ASN A 419 -4.28 -3.40 9.20
N ASN A 420 -5.30 -4.25 9.35
CA ASN A 420 -5.21 -5.57 9.98
C ASN A 420 -4.53 -6.62 9.09
N GLY A 421 -4.35 -6.35 7.79
CA GLY A 421 -3.66 -7.22 6.84
C GLY A 421 -4.42 -8.50 6.46
N LYS A 422 -3.85 -9.27 5.51
CA LYS A 422 -4.41 -10.56 5.02
C LYS A 422 -3.63 -11.74 5.62
N SER A 423 -3.90 -12.10 6.86
CA SER A 423 -3.40 -13.35 7.48
C SER A 423 -4.56 -14.16 8.08
N GLU A 424 -4.36 -15.47 8.27
CA GLU A 424 -5.34 -16.32 9.01
C GLU A 424 -5.53 -15.87 10.47
N GLN A 425 -4.62 -15.03 10.96
CA GLN A 425 -4.64 -14.41 12.29
C GLN A 425 -5.26 -13.00 12.27
N SER A 426 -5.85 -12.57 11.15
CA SER A 426 -6.51 -11.27 11.02
C SER A 426 -7.68 -11.17 12.00
N TYR A 427 -7.70 -10.10 12.79
CA TYR A 427 -8.77 -9.84 13.75
C TYR A 427 -10.13 -9.66 13.05
N ASP A 428 -11.18 -10.26 13.60
CA ASP A 428 -12.53 -10.17 13.05
C ASP A 428 -13.24 -8.90 13.53
N PHE A 429 -13.45 -7.96 12.61
CA PHE A 429 -14.13 -6.68 12.89
C PHE A 429 -15.66 -6.77 12.85
N ARG A 430 -16.27 -7.90 12.44
CA ARG A 430 -17.74 -8.00 12.26
C ARG A 430 -18.53 -7.62 13.50
N TRP A 431 -18.05 -7.97 14.69
CA TRP A 431 -18.73 -7.61 15.93
C TRP A 431 -18.74 -6.09 16.17
N ILE A 432 -17.76 -5.34 15.66
CA ILE A 432 -17.74 -3.87 15.76
C ILE A 432 -18.79 -3.27 14.84
N TRP A 433 -18.97 -3.83 13.64
CA TRP A 433 -20.07 -3.46 12.74
C TRP A 433 -21.43 -3.71 13.40
N ASP A 434 -21.60 -4.88 14.04
CA ASP A 434 -22.82 -5.24 14.76
C ASP A 434 -23.09 -4.31 15.95
N GLU A 435 -22.06 -4.04 16.76
CA GLU A 435 -22.12 -3.18 17.94
C GLU A 435 -22.48 -1.72 17.58
N LEU A 436 -22.04 -1.24 16.41
CA LEU A 436 -22.39 0.07 15.88
C LEU A 436 -23.71 0.07 15.07
N GLY A 437 -24.32 -1.09 14.84
CA GLY A 437 -25.55 -1.23 14.05
C GLY A 437 -25.37 -0.93 12.55
N LEU A 438 -24.19 -1.26 12.00
CA LEU A 438 -23.76 -0.92 10.63
C LEU A 438 -23.57 -2.15 9.71
N SER A 439 -23.92 -3.36 10.15
CA SER A 439 -23.65 -4.64 9.47
C SER A 439 -24.35 -4.85 8.12
N ALA A 440 -25.14 -3.88 7.66
CA ALA A 440 -25.90 -3.93 6.41
C ALA A 440 -25.27 -3.10 5.26
N CYS A 441 -24.06 -2.56 5.42
CA CYS A 441 -23.42 -1.62 4.48
C CYS A 441 -22.28 -2.21 3.63
#